data_AF-A0A090KJ23-F1
#
_entry.id   AF-A0A090KJ23-F1
#
_cell.length_a   1.000
_cell.length_b   1.000
_cell.length_c   1.000
_cell.angle_alpha   90.00
_cell.angle_beta   90.00
_cell.angle_gamma   90.00
#
_symmetry.space_group_name_H-M   'P 1'
#
loop_
_entity.id
_entity.type
_entity.pdbx_description
1 polymer ?
#
loop_
_entity_poly.entity_id
_entity_poly.type
_entity_poly.pdbx_seq_one_letter_code
_entity_poly.pdbx_strand_id
1 'polypeptide(L)'
;MTQLTLEQMEALDTRGYITQLGFNAEANAKAFNKSVSITHMKIDGGLLADGASPVDVTEMVLDYGDESLFEASVKENPENPGEFIVQIIIPADHSINGKGYQVWGLAAIGNINGENFIYSYRRVEGDFKSFNPNGAKSYTFRLRFQTLNADIINYTVNPSIAFITEQDLIEHNKNAQAHVDIRNALAKKADESDLANYVSKSNQAPNIIITEEHQIALSRLNVIFRYGEYQLTAEENDCDVIIRVDDSVDLDAGDVAFLAPDGEQFKKGNQLFPRARIVEHAREFRFIRIKGEWFV
;
A
#
# COMPACT_ATOMS: atom_id res chain seq x y z
N MET A 1 14.22 33.16 13.34
CA MET A 1 13.53 32.45 12.25
C MET A 1 13.89 33.17 10.96
N THR A 2 14.67 32.52 10.11
CA THR A 2 15.05 33.08 8.81
C THR A 2 13.95 32.72 7.83
N GLN A 3 13.14 33.69 7.42
CA GLN A 3 12.18 33.51 6.33
C GLN A 3 12.93 33.66 5.02
N LEU A 4 12.77 32.70 4.11
CA LEU A 4 13.25 32.83 2.74
C LEU A 4 12.45 33.92 2.03
N THR A 5 13.12 34.67 1.15
CA THR A 5 12.43 35.54 0.19
C THR A 5 11.72 34.72 -0.88
N LEU A 6 10.71 35.29 -1.55
CA LEU A 6 9.97 34.60 -2.62
C LEU A 6 10.91 34.09 -3.73
N GLU A 7 11.93 34.89 -4.10
CA GLU A 7 12.94 34.53 -5.09
C GLU A 7 13.81 33.34 -4.62
N GLN A 8 14.11 33.25 -3.33
CA GLN A 8 14.83 32.11 -2.75
C GLN A 8 13.96 30.86 -2.62
N MET A 9 12.64 31.01 -2.45
CA MET A 9 11.69 29.90 -2.48
C MET A 9 11.54 29.34 -3.90
N GLU A 10 11.45 30.21 -4.91
CA GLU A 10 11.35 29.80 -6.32
C GLU A 10 12.64 29.14 -6.84
N ALA A 11 13.80 29.51 -6.29
CA ALA A 11 15.09 28.89 -6.61
C ALA A 11 15.37 27.61 -5.80
N LEU A 12 14.51 27.25 -4.85
CA LEU A 12 14.74 26.12 -3.95
C LEU A 12 14.61 24.80 -4.72
N ASP A 13 15.69 24.03 -4.77
CA ASP A 13 15.66 22.69 -5.36
C ASP A 13 14.93 21.71 -4.43
N THR A 14 13.69 21.37 -4.80
CA THR A 14 12.81 20.46 -4.07
C THR A 14 12.81 19.03 -4.62
N ARG A 15 13.72 18.70 -5.55
CA ARG A 15 13.90 17.33 -6.03
C ARG A 15 14.40 16.43 -4.90
N GLY A 16 14.00 15.16 -4.93
CA GLY A 16 14.53 14.15 -4.03
C GLY A 16 15.79 13.52 -4.63
N TYR A 17 16.81 13.38 -3.79
CA TYR A 17 18.11 12.84 -4.17
C TYR A 17 18.45 11.65 -3.28
N ILE A 18 19.03 10.62 -3.87
CA ILE A 18 19.71 9.58 -3.10
C ILE A 18 20.94 10.23 -2.48
N THR A 19 21.12 10.03 -1.17
CA THR A 19 22.29 10.58 -0.46
C THR A 19 23.53 9.74 -0.75
N GLN A 20 24.70 10.25 -0.38
CA GLN A 20 25.92 9.46 -0.42
C GLN A 20 25.81 8.19 0.45
N LEU A 21 25.10 8.27 1.58
CA LEU A 21 24.79 7.10 2.42
C LEU A 21 23.91 6.09 1.67
N GLY A 22 22.88 6.56 0.95
CA GLY A 22 22.04 5.73 0.10
C GLY A 22 22.81 5.02 -1.00
N PHE A 23 23.67 5.73 -1.73
CA PHE A 23 24.52 5.13 -2.77
C PHE A 23 25.49 4.08 -2.21
N ASN A 24 26.12 4.37 -1.07
CA ASN A 24 27.02 3.42 -0.42
C ASN A 24 26.25 2.19 0.08
N ALA A 25 25.05 2.39 0.62
CA ALA A 25 24.17 1.32 1.06
C ALA A 25 23.75 0.41 -0.10
N GLU A 26 23.39 0.96 -1.26
CA GLU A 26 23.09 0.19 -2.48
C GLU A 26 24.30 -0.62 -2.95
N ALA A 27 25.47 0.03 -3.06
CA ALA A 27 26.69 -0.63 -3.49
C ALA A 27 27.05 -1.81 -2.57
N ASN A 28 26.91 -1.61 -1.26
CA ASN A 28 27.12 -2.66 -0.26
C ASN A 28 26.07 -3.77 -0.37
N ALA A 29 24.79 -3.41 -0.46
CA ALA A 29 23.71 -4.39 -0.59
C ALA A 29 23.92 -5.28 -1.83
N LYS A 30 24.28 -4.68 -2.97
CA LYS A 30 24.63 -5.40 -4.20
C LYS A 30 25.85 -6.30 -4.03
N ALA A 31 26.93 -5.80 -3.42
CA ALA A 31 28.15 -6.59 -3.19
C ALA A 31 27.92 -7.80 -2.28
N PHE A 32 26.99 -7.70 -1.32
CA PHE A 32 26.68 -8.75 -0.36
C PHE A 32 25.39 -9.52 -0.66
N ASN A 33 24.78 -9.31 -1.84
CA ASN A 33 23.50 -9.90 -2.24
C ASN A 33 22.40 -9.75 -1.17
N LYS A 34 22.28 -8.53 -0.66
CA LYS A 34 21.27 -8.08 0.31
C LYS A 34 20.34 -7.07 -0.36
N SER A 35 19.25 -6.76 0.32
CA SER A 35 18.32 -5.69 -0.07
C SER A 35 18.40 -4.51 0.88
N VAL A 36 18.09 -3.33 0.36
CA VAL A 36 17.86 -2.11 1.16
C VAL A 36 16.37 -1.95 1.36
N SER A 37 15.89 -1.91 2.60
CA SER A 37 14.47 -1.66 2.87
C SER A 37 14.21 -0.19 3.16
N ILE A 38 13.11 0.36 2.63
CA ILE A 38 12.63 1.71 2.95
C ILE A 38 11.24 1.56 3.56
N THR A 39 11.12 1.91 4.83
CA THR A 39 9.90 1.67 5.62
C THR A 39 9.33 2.93 6.26
N HIS A 40 10.14 3.98 6.39
CA HIS A 40 9.75 5.21 7.06
C HIS A 40 10.22 6.45 6.28
N MET A 41 9.56 7.57 6.54
CA MET A 41 10.06 8.89 6.20
C MET A 41 10.13 9.72 7.47
N LYS A 42 11.21 10.49 7.59
CA LYS A 42 11.42 11.40 8.71
C LYS A 42 11.37 12.86 8.26
N ILE A 43 10.75 13.69 9.08
CA ILE A 43 10.65 15.14 8.85
C ILE A 43 11.87 15.85 9.42
N ASP A 44 12.47 16.71 8.61
CA ASP A 44 13.50 17.63 9.04
C ASP A 44 12.88 19.00 9.32
N GLY A 45 13.04 19.47 10.56
CA GLY A 45 12.59 20.78 10.99
C GLY A 45 13.55 21.92 10.65
N GLY A 46 14.69 21.60 10.04
CA GLY A 46 15.80 22.53 9.83
C GLY A 46 15.97 22.87 8.35
N LEU A 47 16.15 24.15 8.07
CA LEU A 47 16.46 24.61 6.73
C LEU A 47 17.91 24.22 6.38
N LEU A 48 18.06 23.28 5.45
CA LEU A 48 19.36 22.95 4.88
C LEU A 48 19.98 24.20 4.23
N ALA A 49 21.21 24.53 4.63
CA ALA A 49 21.87 25.77 4.25
C ALA A 49 21.92 25.99 2.72
N ASP A 50 21.91 27.26 2.34
CA ASP A 50 22.01 27.66 0.94
C ASP A 50 23.35 27.18 0.35
N GLY A 51 23.30 26.59 -0.83
CA GLY A 51 24.44 25.94 -1.49
C GLY A 51 24.86 24.56 -0.95
N ALA A 52 24.30 24.07 0.16
CA ALA A 52 24.53 22.68 0.58
C ALA A 52 23.84 21.70 -0.38
N SER A 53 24.40 20.51 -0.60
CA SER A 53 23.76 19.50 -1.46
C SER A 53 22.86 18.57 -0.64
N PRO A 54 21.61 18.29 -1.09
CA PRO A 54 20.79 17.21 -0.52
C PRO A 54 21.49 15.84 -0.53
N VAL A 55 22.40 15.62 -1.50
CA VAL A 55 23.15 14.37 -1.63
C VAL A 55 24.11 14.16 -0.44
N ASP A 56 24.63 15.25 0.12
CA ASP A 56 25.65 15.20 1.17
C ASP A 56 25.04 15.12 2.59
N VAL A 57 23.71 15.07 2.70
CA VAL A 57 23.01 15.00 3.98
C VAL A 57 23.23 13.64 4.63
N THR A 58 23.85 13.65 5.81
CA THR A 58 24.11 12.44 6.62
C THR A 58 23.25 12.37 7.89
N GLU A 59 22.72 13.50 8.34
CA GLU A 59 21.86 13.65 9.52
C GLU A 59 20.83 14.77 9.29
N MET A 60 19.74 14.77 10.07
CA MET A 60 18.72 15.83 10.00
C MET A 60 19.29 17.16 10.47
N VAL A 61 18.97 18.26 9.80
CA VAL A 61 19.42 19.60 10.19
C VAL A 61 18.81 20.01 11.53
N LEU A 62 17.52 19.71 11.72
CA LEU A 62 16.85 19.75 13.03
C LEU A 62 16.02 18.49 13.19
N ASP A 63 16.56 17.56 13.98
CA ASP A 63 15.88 16.32 14.33
C ASP A 63 14.84 16.54 15.45
N TYR A 64 13.59 16.18 15.20
CA TYR A 64 12.52 16.18 16.21
C TYR A 64 12.39 14.84 16.96
N GLY A 65 13.30 13.90 16.74
CA GLY A 65 13.26 12.56 17.32
C GLY A 65 12.20 11.67 16.67
N ASP A 66 11.76 10.66 17.42
CA ASP A 66 10.84 9.64 16.92
C ASP A 66 9.45 10.19 16.56
N GLU A 67 9.04 11.34 17.15
CA GLU A 67 7.79 12.04 16.80
C GLU A 67 7.78 12.60 15.37
N SER A 68 8.92 12.62 14.68
CA SER A 68 9.00 13.02 13.25
C SER A 68 9.14 11.86 12.30
N LEU A 69 9.17 10.62 12.80
CA LEU A 69 9.30 9.41 12.02
C LEU A 69 7.92 8.84 11.74
N PHE A 70 7.57 8.74 10.47
CA PHE A 70 6.28 8.22 10.02
C PHE A 70 6.50 6.97 9.19
N GLU A 71 5.67 5.95 9.41
CA GLU A 71 5.59 4.82 8.48
C GLU A 71 5.31 5.33 7.07
N ALA A 72 6.01 4.78 6.10
CA ALA A 72 5.92 5.19 4.72
C ALA A 72 5.34 4.08 3.85
N SER A 73 4.51 4.50 2.89
CA SER A 73 4.16 3.67 1.75
C SER A 73 5.12 4.00 0.62
N VAL A 74 5.82 2.99 0.13
CA VAL A 74 6.82 3.14 -0.94
C VAL A 74 6.34 2.36 -2.14
N LYS A 75 6.33 3.02 -3.31
CA LYS A 75 5.98 2.38 -4.58
C LYS A 75 6.94 2.78 -5.69
N GLU A 76 7.23 1.87 -6.59
CA GLU A 76 7.89 2.19 -7.85
C GLU A 76 6.89 2.89 -8.78
N ASN A 77 7.36 3.85 -9.56
CA ASN A 77 6.56 4.48 -10.60
C ASN A 77 6.47 3.55 -11.82
N PRO A 78 5.29 3.04 -12.19
CA PRO A 78 5.15 2.13 -13.33
C PRO A 78 5.51 2.79 -14.67
N GLU A 79 5.43 4.12 -14.77
CA GLU A 79 5.77 4.86 -15.99
C GLU A 79 7.27 5.10 -16.14
N ASN A 80 8.02 5.10 -15.03
CA ASN A 80 9.44 5.38 -15.00
C ASN A 80 10.16 4.34 -14.12
N PRO A 81 10.53 3.17 -14.68
CA PRO A 81 11.27 2.14 -13.94
C PRO A 81 12.52 2.72 -13.27
N GLY A 82 12.71 2.40 -11.99
CA GLY A 82 13.76 2.94 -11.13
C GLY A 82 13.43 4.27 -10.45
N GLU A 83 12.30 4.91 -10.74
CA GLU A 83 11.76 6.01 -9.93
C GLU A 83 10.87 5.45 -8.81
N PHE A 84 11.14 5.85 -7.56
CA PHE A 84 10.36 5.46 -6.40
C PHE A 84 9.69 6.66 -5.75
N ILE A 85 8.49 6.44 -5.23
CA ILE A 85 7.66 7.41 -4.52
C ILE A 85 7.46 6.91 -3.09
N VAL A 86 8.06 7.62 -2.14
CA VAL A 86 7.87 7.43 -0.70
C VAL A 86 6.79 8.40 -0.24
N GLN A 87 5.73 7.90 0.38
CA GLN A 87 4.59 8.70 0.84
C GLN A 87 4.34 8.50 2.33
N ILE A 88 4.07 9.60 3.03
CA ILE A 88 3.58 9.59 4.41
C ILE A 88 2.32 10.44 4.55
N ILE A 89 1.55 10.11 5.59
CA ILE A 89 0.43 10.92 6.05
C ILE A 89 0.75 11.39 7.47
N ILE A 90 0.68 12.70 7.67
CA ILE A 90 0.72 13.29 9.01
C ILE A 90 -0.73 13.56 9.43
N PRO A 91 -1.22 12.89 10.49
CA PRO A 91 -2.56 13.12 11.01
C PRO A 91 -2.82 14.58 11.39
N ALA A 92 -4.08 14.98 11.34
CA ALA A 92 -4.50 16.33 11.69
C ALA A 92 -4.09 16.72 13.12
N ASP A 93 -4.28 15.80 14.07
CA ASP A 93 -4.01 15.93 15.49
C ASP A 93 -2.55 15.67 15.87
N HIS A 94 -1.70 15.27 14.93
CA HIS A 94 -0.28 15.07 15.20
C HIS A 94 0.40 16.38 15.63
N SER A 95 1.21 16.29 16.68
CA SER A 95 1.99 17.40 17.23
C SER A 95 3.36 16.89 17.63
N ILE A 96 4.35 17.79 17.69
CA ILE A 96 5.67 17.49 18.25
C ILE A 96 5.78 18.31 19.53
N ASN A 97 6.02 17.65 20.66
CA ASN A 97 6.00 18.30 21.98
C ASN A 97 4.72 19.12 22.25
N GLY A 98 3.56 18.64 21.78
CA GLY A 98 2.26 19.32 21.95
C GLY A 98 2.10 20.61 21.15
N LYS A 99 2.95 20.85 20.13
CA LYS A 99 2.96 22.07 19.31
C LYS A 99 3.00 21.75 17.82
N GLY A 100 2.61 22.76 17.02
CA GLY A 100 2.87 22.74 15.58
C GLY A 100 4.36 22.92 15.29
N TYR A 101 4.80 22.46 14.12
CA TYR A 101 6.22 22.38 13.76
C TYR A 101 6.46 22.71 12.29
N GLN A 102 7.70 23.06 11.97
CA GLN A 102 8.13 23.37 10.61
C GLN A 102 8.57 22.12 9.87
N VAL A 103 8.39 22.11 8.56
CA VAL A 103 8.81 21.06 7.63
C VAL A 103 9.69 21.71 6.57
N TRP A 104 10.99 21.55 6.72
CA TRP A 104 11.99 22.09 5.78
C TRP A 104 12.66 21.00 4.94
N GLY A 105 12.60 19.75 5.39
CA GLY A 105 13.08 18.61 4.64
C GLY A 105 12.31 17.34 4.92
N LEU A 106 12.46 16.40 4.02
CA LEU A 106 11.92 15.04 4.10
C LEU A 106 13.04 14.07 3.78
N ALA A 107 13.19 13.04 4.59
CA ALA A 107 14.17 12.00 4.33
C ALA A 107 13.54 10.61 4.36
N ALA A 108 13.74 9.83 3.32
CA ALA A 108 13.40 8.42 3.33
C ALA A 108 14.45 7.66 4.15
N ILE A 109 13.99 6.85 5.09
CA ILE A 109 14.88 6.10 5.98
C ILE A 109 15.07 4.70 5.42
N GLY A 110 16.31 4.43 5.01
CA GLY A 110 16.77 3.12 4.60
C GLY A 110 17.17 2.28 5.80
N ASN A 111 16.99 0.98 5.71
CA ASN A 111 17.45 0.02 6.69
C ASN A 111 18.21 -1.12 6.02
N ILE A 112 19.37 -1.45 6.58
CA ILE A 112 20.11 -2.68 6.26
C ILE A 112 20.50 -3.34 7.59
N ASN A 113 20.08 -4.60 7.79
CA ASN A 113 20.38 -5.39 9.00
C ASN A 113 20.03 -4.68 10.33
N GLY A 114 18.99 -3.85 10.37
CA GLY A 114 18.60 -3.13 11.58
C GLY A 114 19.30 -1.77 11.78
N GLU A 115 20.26 -1.39 10.92
CA GLU A 115 20.88 -0.07 10.93
C GLU A 115 20.10 0.89 10.02
N ASN A 116 19.61 1.99 10.60
CA ASN A 116 18.89 3.04 9.88
C ASN A 116 19.84 4.11 9.36
N PHE A 117 19.57 4.63 8.18
CA PHE A 117 20.31 5.74 7.58
C PHE A 117 19.40 6.57 6.67
N ILE A 118 19.82 7.80 6.37
CA ILE A 118 19.12 8.65 5.41
C ILE A 118 19.41 8.12 4.00
N TYR A 119 18.45 7.42 3.41
CA TYR A 119 18.61 6.85 2.08
C TYR A 119 18.47 7.92 0.99
N SER A 120 17.41 8.73 1.08
CA SER A 120 17.18 9.87 0.19
C SER A 120 16.69 11.08 0.96
N TYR A 121 16.97 12.27 0.44
CA TYR A 121 16.60 13.53 1.06
C TYR A 121 16.05 14.52 0.03
N ARG A 122 15.11 15.34 0.47
CA ARG A 122 14.45 16.40 -0.30
C ARG A 122 14.28 17.63 0.58
N ARG A 123 14.46 18.82 -0.01
CA ARG A 123 13.98 20.08 0.60
C ARG A 123 12.49 20.29 0.39
N VAL A 124 11.87 20.96 1.36
CA VAL A 124 10.49 21.45 1.31
C VAL A 124 10.50 22.96 1.47
N GLU A 125 9.50 23.63 0.92
CA GLU A 125 9.36 25.10 0.88
C GLU A 125 9.10 25.75 2.26
N GLY A 126 9.33 25.02 3.36
CA GLY A 126 9.12 25.51 4.72
C GLY A 126 7.67 25.45 5.16
N ASP A 127 6.99 24.35 4.82
CA ASP A 127 5.62 24.11 5.25
C ASP A 127 5.50 24.14 6.78
N PHE A 128 4.35 24.57 7.29
CA PHE A 128 4.07 24.58 8.73
C PHE A 128 2.90 23.67 9.06
N LYS A 129 3.16 22.60 9.82
CA LYS A 129 2.12 21.75 10.39
C LYS A 129 1.55 22.43 11.63
N SER A 130 0.40 23.08 11.49
CA SER A 130 -0.33 23.60 12.65
C SER A 130 -0.86 22.47 13.52
N PHE A 131 -0.75 22.63 14.84
CA PHE A 131 -1.50 21.84 15.82
C PHE A 131 -2.68 22.67 16.33
N ASN A 132 -3.89 22.23 16.01
CA ASN A 132 -5.12 22.80 16.54
C ASN A 132 -6.11 21.64 16.79
N PRO A 133 -6.42 21.31 18.06
CA PRO A 133 -7.28 20.19 18.43
C PRO A 133 -8.66 20.18 17.74
N ASN A 134 -9.14 21.33 17.26
CA ASN A 134 -10.50 21.49 16.74
C ASN A 134 -10.57 21.88 15.25
N GLY A 135 -9.46 21.85 14.51
CA GLY A 135 -9.47 22.32 13.11
C GLY A 135 -8.19 22.14 12.30
N ALA A 136 -7.26 21.32 12.76
CA ALA A 136 -6.05 21.04 12.00
C ALA A 136 -6.34 20.16 10.78
N LYS A 137 -5.54 20.33 9.72
CA LYS A 137 -5.60 19.51 8.51
C LYS A 137 -4.55 18.40 8.58
N SER A 138 -4.87 17.25 7.98
CA SER A 138 -3.89 16.22 7.67
C SER A 138 -3.04 16.66 6.47
N TYR A 139 -1.78 16.24 6.46
CA TYR A 139 -0.84 16.54 5.37
C TYR A 139 -0.39 15.24 4.73
N THR A 140 -0.24 15.25 3.41
CA THR A 140 0.36 14.15 2.67
C THR A 140 1.66 14.66 2.05
N PHE A 141 2.76 14.00 2.38
CA PHE A 141 4.06 14.31 1.80
C PHE A 141 4.50 13.16 0.89
N ARG A 142 5.12 13.53 -0.22
CA ARG A 142 5.69 12.60 -1.21
C ARG A 142 7.12 12.98 -1.51
N LEU A 143 8.03 12.03 -1.36
CA LEU A 143 9.42 12.15 -1.78
C LEU A 143 9.61 11.22 -2.97
N ARG A 144 10.08 11.77 -4.09
CA ARG A 144 10.43 11.00 -5.28
C ARG A 144 11.94 10.95 -5.44
N PHE A 145 12.50 9.80 -5.75
CA PHE A 145 13.90 9.65 -6.09
C PHE A 145 14.06 8.63 -7.22
N GLN A 146 15.20 8.66 -7.91
CA GLN A 146 15.51 7.72 -8.98
C GLN A 146 16.81 6.99 -8.68
N THR A 147 16.79 5.65 -8.78
CA THR A 147 17.96 4.77 -8.64
C THR A 147 18.18 3.94 -9.90
N LEU A 148 19.44 3.56 -10.14
CA LEU A 148 19.81 2.58 -11.17
C LEU A 148 19.86 1.14 -10.61
N ASN A 149 19.71 0.98 -9.29
CA ASN A 149 19.73 -0.32 -8.60
C ASN A 149 18.35 -0.62 -8.00
N ALA A 150 17.30 -0.51 -8.81
CA ALA A 150 15.92 -0.76 -8.37
C ALA A 150 15.71 -2.21 -7.88
N ASP A 151 16.48 -3.15 -8.43
CA ASP A 151 16.44 -4.58 -8.15
C ASP A 151 16.80 -4.97 -6.70
N ILE A 152 17.48 -4.09 -5.97
CA ILE A 152 17.90 -4.33 -4.58
C ILE A 152 17.07 -3.54 -3.57
N ILE A 153 16.08 -2.76 -4.01
CA ILE A 153 15.22 -1.97 -3.12
C ILE A 153 14.00 -2.80 -2.74
N ASN A 154 13.90 -3.17 -1.47
CA ASN A 154 12.68 -3.74 -0.90
C ASN A 154 11.82 -2.60 -0.37
N TYR A 155 10.59 -2.50 -0.86
CA TYR A 155 9.67 -1.46 -0.44
C TYR A 155 8.44 -2.05 0.25
N THR A 156 7.89 -1.29 1.20
CA THR A 156 6.68 -1.66 1.92
C THR A 156 5.55 -0.73 1.47
N VAL A 157 4.47 -1.31 0.96
CA VAL A 157 3.21 -0.58 0.75
C VAL A 157 2.39 -0.74 2.02
N ASN A 158 2.23 0.32 2.79
CA ASN A 158 1.30 0.32 3.91
C ASN A 158 -0.07 0.84 3.45
N PRO A 159 -1.09 -0.02 3.33
CA PRO A 159 -2.40 0.35 2.79
C PRO A 159 -3.19 1.31 3.71
N SER A 160 -2.85 1.39 5.01
CA SER A 160 -3.48 2.33 5.95
C SER A 160 -3.11 3.79 5.70
N ILE A 161 -2.06 4.04 4.90
CA ILE A 161 -1.53 5.38 4.58
C ILE A 161 -1.34 5.62 3.06
N ALA A 162 -1.64 4.63 2.23
CA ALA A 162 -1.55 4.72 0.78
C ALA A 162 -2.86 5.24 0.19
N PHE A 163 -2.86 6.49 -0.28
CA PHE A 163 -3.93 6.97 -1.17
C PHE A 163 -3.84 6.25 -2.54
N ILE A 164 -4.92 5.56 -2.91
CA ILE A 164 -5.17 5.06 -4.26
C ILE A 164 -5.13 6.26 -5.21
N THR A 165 -4.17 6.27 -6.14
CA THR A 165 -4.05 7.30 -7.16
C THR A 165 -5.06 7.07 -8.28
N GLU A 166 -5.35 8.09 -9.09
CA GLU A 166 -6.22 7.95 -10.27
C GLU A 166 -5.71 6.86 -11.22
N GLN A 167 -4.40 6.66 -11.28
CA GLN A 167 -3.77 5.60 -12.06
C GLN A 167 -3.99 4.22 -11.45
N ASP A 168 -3.91 4.09 -10.12
CA ASP A 168 -4.30 2.86 -9.40
C ASP A 168 -5.81 2.56 -9.64
N LEU A 169 -6.63 3.61 -9.75
CA LEU A 169 -8.05 3.51 -10.11
C LEU A 169 -8.24 3.11 -11.58
N ILE A 170 -7.42 3.62 -12.51
CA ILE A 170 -7.45 3.29 -13.94
C ILE A 170 -7.00 1.85 -14.18
N GLU A 171 -5.97 1.39 -13.48
CA GLU A 171 -5.51 0.00 -13.54
C GLU A 171 -6.53 -0.96 -12.93
N HIS A 172 -7.11 -0.59 -11.78
CA HIS A 172 -8.27 -1.28 -11.23
C HIS A 172 -9.43 -1.31 -12.25
N ASN A 173 -9.71 -0.22 -12.94
CA ASN A 173 -10.77 -0.14 -13.96
C ASN A 173 -10.46 -0.95 -15.23
N LYS A 174 -9.20 -1.03 -15.66
CA LYS A 174 -8.77 -1.90 -16.77
C LYS A 174 -8.91 -3.38 -16.40
N ASN A 175 -8.53 -3.75 -15.19
CA ASN A 175 -8.73 -5.10 -14.68
C ASN A 175 -10.22 -5.39 -14.54
N ALA A 176 -11.01 -4.45 -14.02
CA ALA A 176 -12.47 -4.54 -13.95
C ALA A 176 -13.10 -4.72 -15.35
N GLN A 177 -12.58 -4.04 -16.38
CA GLN A 177 -13.05 -4.22 -17.76
C GLN A 177 -12.69 -5.61 -18.33
N ALA A 178 -11.48 -6.11 -18.07
CA ALA A 178 -11.11 -7.48 -18.41
C ALA A 178 -12.01 -8.51 -17.70
N HIS A 179 -12.39 -8.24 -16.45
CA HIS A 179 -13.36 -9.03 -15.70
C HIS A 179 -14.78 -8.93 -16.28
N VAL A 180 -15.20 -7.77 -16.79
CA VAL A 180 -16.46 -7.59 -17.53
C VAL A 180 -16.46 -8.40 -18.82
N ASP A 181 -15.33 -8.48 -19.53
CA ASP A 181 -15.24 -9.22 -20.77
C ASP A 181 -15.28 -10.75 -20.54
N ILE A 182 -14.61 -11.23 -19.48
CA ILE A 182 -14.73 -12.63 -19.02
C ILE A 182 -16.16 -12.91 -18.51
N ARG A 183 -16.77 -11.97 -17.79
CA ARG A 183 -18.16 -12.04 -17.29
C ARG A 183 -19.17 -12.09 -18.44
N ASN A 184 -18.97 -11.36 -19.53
CA ASN A 184 -19.80 -11.40 -20.73
C ASN A 184 -19.64 -12.74 -21.49
N ALA A 185 -18.43 -13.29 -21.52
CA ALA A 185 -18.17 -14.61 -22.12
C ALA A 185 -18.83 -15.76 -21.33
N LEU A 186 -18.91 -15.64 -20.00
CA LEU A 186 -19.58 -16.60 -19.12
C LEU A 186 -21.11 -16.39 -19.06
N ALA A 187 -21.58 -15.13 -19.09
CA ALA A 187 -22.99 -14.77 -19.16
C ALA A 187 -23.64 -15.21 -20.48
N LYS A 188 -22.92 -15.18 -21.61
CA LYS A 188 -23.40 -15.79 -22.87
C LYS A 188 -23.71 -17.29 -22.76
N LYS A 189 -23.29 -17.96 -21.68
CA LYS A 189 -23.58 -19.37 -21.40
C LYS A 189 -24.70 -19.58 -20.37
N ALA A 190 -25.22 -18.53 -19.72
CA ALA A 190 -26.25 -18.64 -18.67
C ALA A 190 -27.40 -17.65 -18.93
N ASP A 191 -28.63 -18.11 -18.75
CA ASP A 191 -29.88 -17.49 -19.20
C ASP A 191 -30.06 -16.01 -18.74
N GLU A 192 -30.69 -15.20 -19.59
CA GLU A 192 -30.62 -13.71 -19.58
C GLU A 192 -31.41 -13.02 -18.44
N SER A 193 -32.15 -13.75 -17.61
CA SER A 193 -33.02 -13.15 -16.59
C SER A 193 -32.33 -12.75 -15.28
N ASP A 194 -31.17 -13.33 -14.96
CA ASP A 194 -30.49 -13.13 -13.66
C ASP A 194 -29.42 -12.03 -13.67
N LEU A 195 -29.07 -11.51 -14.85
CA LEU A 195 -27.97 -10.55 -15.02
C LEU A 195 -28.24 -9.18 -14.33
N ALA A 196 -29.49 -8.73 -14.32
CA ALA A 196 -29.85 -7.38 -13.89
C ALA A 196 -29.75 -7.19 -12.36
N ASN A 197 -30.01 -8.24 -11.57
CA ASN A 197 -29.88 -8.20 -10.12
C ASN A 197 -28.44 -8.40 -9.63
N TYR A 198 -27.58 -8.99 -10.47
CA TYR A 198 -26.19 -9.35 -10.12
C TYR A 198 -25.19 -8.20 -10.35
N VAL A 199 -25.50 -7.21 -11.20
CA VAL A 199 -24.60 -6.07 -11.51
C VAL A 199 -24.61 -4.97 -10.44
N SER A 200 -25.67 -4.87 -9.64
CA SER A 200 -25.83 -3.75 -8.68
C SER A 200 -25.07 -3.91 -7.36
N LYS A 201 -24.54 -5.10 -7.04
CA LYS A 201 -23.87 -5.37 -5.75
C LYS A 201 -22.34 -5.25 -5.76
N SER A 202 -21.68 -5.32 -6.93
CA SER A 202 -20.20 -5.42 -7.01
C SER A 202 -19.44 -4.08 -6.98
N ASN A 203 -20.12 -2.94 -6.79
CA ASN A 203 -19.49 -1.61 -6.69
C ASN A 203 -19.21 -1.17 -5.23
N GLN A 204 -19.12 -2.12 -4.29
CA GLN A 204 -18.94 -1.82 -2.87
C GLN A 204 -17.46 -1.98 -2.47
N ALA A 205 -17.00 -1.12 -1.57
CA ALA A 205 -15.63 -1.10 -1.06
C ALA A 205 -15.20 -2.49 -0.51
N PRO A 206 -13.90 -2.85 -0.63
CA PRO A 206 -13.40 -4.14 -0.16
C PRO A 206 -13.60 -4.30 1.35
N ASN A 207 -13.78 -5.55 1.78
CA ASN A 207 -13.83 -5.96 3.17
C ASN A 207 -12.45 -6.45 3.61
N ILE A 208 -11.89 -5.86 4.68
CA ILE A 208 -10.55 -6.19 5.17
C ILE A 208 -10.68 -7.11 6.39
N ILE A 209 -10.05 -8.28 6.35
CA ILE A 209 -10.15 -9.28 7.40
C ILE A 209 -8.77 -9.51 8.03
N ILE A 210 -8.67 -9.13 9.31
CA ILE A 210 -7.42 -9.17 10.11
C ILE A 210 -7.54 -10.03 11.38
N THR A 211 -8.72 -10.58 11.70
CA THR A 211 -8.97 -11.40 12.90
C THR A 211 -9.62 -12.75 12.55
N GLU A 212 -9.63 -13.68 13.51
CA GLU A 212 -10.20 -15.04 13.36
C GLU A 212 -11.74 -15.05 13.32
N GLU A 213 -12.40 -13.97 13.72
CA GLU A 213 -13.86 -13.91 13.89
C GLU A 213 -14.49 -12.81 13.02
N HIS A 214 -14.51 -12.99 11.70
CA HIS A 214 -15.33 -12.16 10.83
C HIS A 214 -16.13 -12.98 9.82
N GLN A 215 -17.40 -12.61 9.65
CA GLN A 215 -18.25 -13.13 8.58
C GLN A 215 -17.74 -12.60 7.24
N ILE A 216 -17.55 -13.50 6.28
CA ILE A 216 -17.17 -13.14 4.91
C ILE A 216 -18.31 -12.34 4.28
N ALA A 217 -18.02 -11.12 3.86
CA ALA A 217 -19.00 -10.29 3.19
C ALA A 217 -19.13 -10.75 1.73
N LEU A 218 -20.29 -11.30 1.38
CA LEU A 218 -20.57 -11.78 0.04
C LEU A 218 -20.76 -10.62 -0.95
N SER A 219 -20.43 -10.88 -2.21
CA SER A 219 -20.44 -9.91 -3.32
C SER A 219 -19.51 -8.70 -3.13
N ARG A 220 -18.46 -8.86 -2.31
CA ARG A 220 -17.36 -7.91 -2.13
C ARG A 220 -16.02 -8.60 -2.33
N LEU A 221 -14.99 -7.82 -2.67
CA LEU A 221 -13.60 -8.26 -2.53
C LEU A 221 -13.29 -8.36 -1.03
N ASN A 222 -12.88 -9.53 -0.57
CA ASN A 222 -12.38 -9.75 0.79
C ASN A 222 -10.87 -9.93 0.72
N VAL A 223 -10.14 -9.10 1.45
CA VAL A 223 -8.68 -9.15 1.53
C VAL A 223 -8.28 -9.78 2.86
N ILE A 224 -7.49 -10.86 2.78
CA ILE A 224 -7.09 -11.70 3.90
C ILE A 224 -5.64 -11.43 4.27
N PHE A 225 -5.39 -11.04 5.52
CA PHE A 225 -4.06 -10.70 6.05
C PHE A 225 -3.52 -11.73 7.05
N ARG A 226 -4.18 -12.88 7.21
CA ARG A 226 -3.75 -13.94 8.12
C ARG A 226 -4.16 -15.32 7.60
N TYR A 227 -3.37 -16.35 7.90
CA TYR A 227 -3.81 -17.74 7.72
C TYR A 227 -4.93 -18.08 8.71
N GLY A 228 -5.86 -18.94 8.29
CA GLY A 228 -7.07 -19.27 9.04
C GLY A 228 -8.09 -20.00 8.20
N GLU A 229 -9.10 -20.54 8.87
CA GLU A 229 -10.27 -21.14 8.22
C GLU A 229 -11.46 -20.19 8.31
N TYR A 230 -12.04 -19.87 7.16
CA TYR A 230 -13.12 -18.90 7.02
C TYR A 230 -14.39 -19.59 6.54
N GLN A 231 -15.49 -19.35 7.25
CA GLN A 231 -16.79 -19.92 6.91
C GLN A 231 -17.52 -19.03 5.91
N LEU A 232 -17.88 -19.60 4.74
CA LEU A 232 -18.82 -18.94 3.85
C LEU A 232 -20.25 -19.08 4.39
N THR A 233 -21.05 -18.03 4.24
CA THR A 233 -22.46 -18.01 4.65
C THR A 233 -23.36 -18.59 3.56
N ALA A 234 -24.34 -19.40 3.97
CA ALA A 234 -25.41 -19.83 3.07
C ALA A 234 -26.31 -18.64 2.75
N GLU A 235 -26.50 -18.35 1.46
CA GLU A 235 -27.45 -17.34 1.00
C GLU A 235 -28.67 -18.01 0.37
N GLU A 236 -29.82 -17.33 0.42
CA GLU A 236 -31.02 -17.81 -0.28
C GLU A 236 -30.86 -17.72 -1.81
N ASN A 237 -29.99 -16.83 -2.29
CA ASN A 237 -29.79 -16.54 -3.71
C ASN A 237 -28.38 -16.89 -4.19
N ASP A 238 -28.21 -16.94 -5.51
CA ASP A 238 -26.90 -17.06 -6.16
C ASP A 238 -26.03 -15.85 -5.84
N CYS A 239 -24.76 -16.10 -5.55
CA CYS A 239 -23.81 -15.07 -5.12
C CYS A 239 -22.40 -15.39 -5.61
N ASP A 240 -21.52 -14.40 -5.60
CA ASP A 240 -20.08 -14.63 -5.64
C ASP A 240 -19.42 -14.03 -4.41
N VAL A 241 -18.24 -14.54 -4.09
CA VAL A 241 -17.28 -13.87 -3.24
C VAL A 241 -15.92 -13.90 -3.90
N ILE A 242 -15.24 -12.76 -3.86
CA ILE A 242 -13.88 -12.62 -4.37
C ILE A 242 -12.97 -12.53 -3.16
N ILE A 243 -11.98 -13.40 -3.11
CA ILE A 243 -10.99 -13.46 -2.06
C ILE A 243 -9.63 -13.10 -2.65
N ARG A 244 -8.88 -12.25 -1.98
CA ARG A 244 -7.45 -12.07 -2.24
C ARG A 244 -6.68 -12.30 -0.95
N VAL A 245 -5.67 -13.16 -1.02
CA VAL A 245 -4.70 -13.30 0.07
C VAL A 245 -3.59 -12.28 -0.15
N ASP A 246 -3.33 -11.48 0.87
CA ASP A 246 -2.26 -10.49 0.83
C ASP A 246 -0.89 -11.18 0.83
N ASP A 247 0.09 -10.56 0.19
CA ASP A 247 1.47 -11.07 0.12
C ASP A 247 2.13 -11.15 1.51
N SER A 248 1.62 -10.43 2.50
CA SER A 248 2.11 -10.52 3.88
C SER A 248 1.79 -11.83 4.59
N VAL A 249 0.89 -12.66 4.04
CA VAL A 249 0.46 -13.91 4.69
C VAL A 249 1.47 -15.02 4.44
N ASP A 250 2.12 -15.53 5.47
CA ASP A 250 2.98 -16.71 5.32
C ASP A 250 2.14 -17.99 5.12
N LEU A 251 1.97 -18.40 3.85
CA LEU A 251 1.22 -19.61 3.46
C LEU A 251 2.00 -20.92 3.69
N ASP A 252 3.29 -20.82 4.01
CA ASP A 252 4.11 -21.96 4.42
C ASP A 252 3.97 -22.23 5.93
N ALA A 253 3.72 -21.18 6.73
CA ALA A 253 3.44 -21.27 8.16
C ALA A 253 2.00 -21.70 8.49
N GLY A 254 1.05 -21.52 7.57
CA GLY A 254 -0.34 -21.92 7.79
C GLY A 254 -1.25 -21.81 6.56
N ASP A 255 -2.40 -22.47 6.62
CA ASP A 255 -3.37 -22.50 5.52
C ASP A 255 -4.33 -21.31 5.60
N VAL A 256 -4.58 -20.64 4.46
CA VAL A 256 -5.83 -19.90 4.25
C VAL A 256 -6.82 -20.84 3.58
N ALA A 257 -7.90 -21.18 4.28
CA ALA A 257 -8.91 -22.10 3.77
C ALA A 257 -10.32 -21.55 3.95
N PHE A 258 -11.20 -21.92 3.02
CA PHE A 258 -12.61 -21.58 3.05
C PHE A 258 -13.44 -22.85 3.19
N LEU A 259 -14.41 -22.80 4.09
CA LEU A 259 -15.38 -23.87 4.30
C LEU A 259 -16.67 -23.51 3.59
N ALA A 260 -17.22 -24.49 2.87
CA ALA A 260 -18.55 -24.35 2.28
C ALA A 260 -19.59 -24.24 3.40
N PRO A 261 -20.73 -23.55 3.18
CA PRO A 261 -21.82 -23.52 4.14
C PRO A 261 -22.33 -24.93 4.50
N ASP A 262 -22.96 -25.06 5.68
CA ASP A 262 -23.50 -26.33 6.14
C ASP A 262 -24.46 -26.95 5.11
N GLY A 263 -24.13 -28.16 4.64
CA GLY A 263 -24.90 -28.89 3.63
C GLY A 263 -24.54 -28.58 2.18
N GLU A 264 -23.59 -27.67 1.93
CA GLU A 264 -23.08 -27.32 0.60
C GLU A 264 -21.64 -27.79 0.40
N GLN A 265 -21.18 -27.86 -0.85
CA GLN A 265 -19.81 -28.26 -1.21
C GLN A 265 -19.27 -27.40 -2.35
N PHE A 266 -17.95 -27.24 -2.36
CA PHE A 266 -17.23 -26.70 -3.50
C PHE A 266 -17.08 -27.75 -4.60
N LYS A 267 -17.06 -27.30 -5.85
CA LYS A 267 -17.02 -28.10 -7.06
C LYS A 267 -15.93 -27.59 -7.98
N LYS A 268 -15.03 -28.49 -8.37
CA LYS A 268 -13.99 -28.25 -9.39
C LYS A 268 -14.02 -29.40 -10.39
N GLY A 269 -14.59 -29.14 -11.57
CA GLY A 269 -14.92 -30.20 -12.52
C GLY A 269 -15.97 -31.17 -11.94
N ASN A 270 -15.63 -32.47 -11.85
CA ASN A 270 -16.49 -33.52 -11.30
C ASN A 270 -16.20 -33.86 -9.82
N GLN A 271 -15.29 -33.12 -9.17
CA GLN A 271 -14.90 -33.38 -7.78
C GLN A 271 -15.61 -32.39 -6.86
N LEU A 272 -16.13 -32.93 -5.75
CA LEU A 272 -16.74 -32.17 -4.66
C LEU A 272 -15.83 -32.19 -3.44
N PHE A 273 -15.72 -31.07 -2.75
CA PHE A 273 -14.90 -30.93 -1.55
C PHE A 273 -15.49 -29.93 -0.57
N PRO A 274 -15.34 -30.15 0.75
CA PRO A 274 -15.91 -29.26 1.77
C PRO A 274 -15.04 -28.03 2.07
N ARG A 275 -13.76 -28.08 1.66
CA ARG A 275 -12.72 -27.12 2.04
C ARG A 275 -11.86 -26.72 0.85
N ALA A 276 -11.80 -25.43 0.55
CA ALA A 276 -10.95 -24.88 -0.50
C ALA A 276 -9.73 -24.19 0.13
N ARG A 277 -8.52 -24.64 -0.20
CA ARG A 277 -7.27 -24.01 0.26
C ARG A 277 -6.74 -23.06 -0.80
N ILE A 278 -6.34 -21.86 -0.37
CA ILE A 278 -5.56 -20.94 -1.20
C ILE A 278 -4.07 -21.20 -0.99
N VAL A 279 -3.33 -21.29 -2.09
CA VAL A 279 -1.90 -21.62 -2.11
C VAL A 279 -1.04 -20.58 -2.84
N GLU A 280 -1.65 -19.47 -3.28
CA GLU A 280 -0.93 -18.40 -3.97
C GLU A 280 -1.37 -17.05 -3.41
N HIS A 281 -0.43 -16.11 -3.36
CA HIS A 281 -0.66 -14.74 -2.94
C HIS A 281 -1.02 -13.83 -4.11
N ALA A 282 -1.53 -12.63 -3.79
CA ALA A 282 -1.84 -11.54 -4.72
C ALA A 282 -2.72 -11.90 -5.93
N ARG A 283 -3.38 -13.06 -5.89
CA ARG A 283 -4.34 -13.52 -6.88
C ARG A 283 -5.73 -13.47 -6.30
N GLU A 284 -6.68 -13.11 -7.15
CA GLU A 284 -8.09 -13.16 -6.82
C GLU A 284 -8.62 -14.57 -7.06
N PHE A 285 -9.12 -15.17 -6.00
CA PHE A 285 -9.83 -16.45 -6.01
C PHE A 285 -11.32 -16.15 -5.92
N ARG A 286 -12.08 -16.63 -6.90
CA ARG A 286 -13.51 -16.37 -6.97
C ARG A 286 -14.28 -17.62 -6.60
N PHE A 287 -15.13 -17.50 -5.61
CA PHE A 287 -16.08 -18.52 -5.22
C PHE A 287 -17.46 -18.10 -5.70
N ILE A 288 -18.08 -18.88 -6.58
CA ILE A 288 -19.39 -18.58 -7.14
C ILE A 288 -20.38 -19.61 -6.64
N ARG A 289 -21.47 -19.20 -6.00
CA ARG A 289 -22.58 -20.05 -5.61
C ARG A 289 -23.69 -19.96 -6.65
N ILE A 290 -24.06 -21.09 -7.24
CA ILE A 290 -25.17 -21.21 -8.19
C ILE A 290 -26.06 -22.37 -7.73
N LYS A 291 -27.31 -22.08 -7.38
CA LYS A 291 -28.33 -23.07 -6.96
C LYS A 291 -27.86 -23.99 -5.82
N GLY A 292 -27.08 -23.45 -4.88
CA GLY A 292 -26.53 -24.20 -3.74
C GLY A 292 -25.23 -24.97 -4.02
N GLU A 293 -24.67 -24.91 -5.24
CA GLU A 293 -23.34 -25.44 -5.55
C GLU A 293 -22.31 -24.32 -5.57
N TRP A 294 -21.16 -24.49 -4.91
CA TRP A 294 -20.06 -23.53 -4.97
C TRP A 294 -19.00 -23.94 -5.99
N PHE A 295 -18.49 -23.00 -6.76
CA PHE A 295 -17.46 -23.18 -7.77
C PHE A 295 -16.24 -22.33 -7.40
N VAL A 296 -15.04 -22.87 -7.59
CA VAL A 296 -13.74 -22.22 -7.28
C VAL A 296 -12.85 -22.20 -8.51
#